data_AF-A0A1G9W5X7-F1
#
_entry.id   AF-A0A1G9W5X7-F1
#
_cell.length_a   1.000
_cell.length_b   1.000
_cell.length_c   1.000
_cell.angle_alpha   90.00
_cell.angle_beta   90.00
_cell.angle_gamma   90.00
#
_symmetry.space_group_name_H-M   'P 1'
#
loop_
_entity.id
_entity.type
_entity.pdbx_description
1 polymer ?
#
loop_
_entity_poly.entity_id
_entity_poly.type
_entity_poly.pdbx_seq_one_letter_code
_entity_poly.pdbx_strand_id
1 'polypeptide(L)'
;MMNLLLSFLLLLPSGQPECSCSTFEGGSRITVTLTGGANAGTYTVSTPKTTCSKGLTGPASFGNQYSEKGKSDAEFSSLQLIVDDASAAGTGTDKFYVKVAFGKVLVGRKYEINGSSNPMAGAKTGKGTLSLKEGGGKKTVTLEGETADGVKIRVTLECFKTLVNRNGTYVEE
;
A
#
# COMPACT_ATOMS: atom_id res chain seq x y z
N MET A 1 -60.31 36.43 34.12
CA MET A 1 -59.56 36.66 32.86
C MET A 1 -58.20 36.00 33.06
N MET A 2 -58.02 34.76 32.63
CA MET A 2 -57.51 34.38 31.31
C MET A 2 -56.04 34.80 31.13
N ASN A 3 -55.10 33.87 31.32
CA ASN A 3 -54.32 33.38 30.18
C ASN A 3 -53.54 32.10 30.50
N LEU A 4 -53.76 31.14 29.62
CA LEU A 4 -53.16 29.83 29.54
C LEU A 4 -51.98 29.94 28.56
N LEU A 5 -50.76 29.61 28.98
CA LEU A 5 -49.64 29.43 28.06
C LEU A 5 -48.93 28.11 28.38
N LEU A 6 -49.27 27.12 27.56
CA LEU A 6 -48.73 25.76 27.57
C LEU A 6 -47.51 25.76 26.64
N SER A 7 -46.30 25.85 27.20
CA SER A 7 -45.07 25.67 26.42
C SER A 7 -44.79 24.19 26.22
N PHE A 8 -44.89 23.76 24.97
CA PHE A 8 -44.55 22.43 24.49
C PHE A 8 -43.02 22.25 24.52
N LEU A 9 -42.52 21.51 25.52
CA LEU A 9 -41.12 21.10 25.62
C LEU A 9 -40.93 19.83 24.78
N LEU A 10 -40.45 19.96 23.55
CA LEU A 10 -40.11 18.81 22.70
C LEU A 10 -38.77 18.21 23.14
N LEU A 11 -38.83 16.93 23.50
CA LEU A 11 -37.68 16.05 23.73
C LEU A 11 -36.83 15.92 22.46
N LEU A 12 -35.52 16.09 22.59
CA LEU A 12 -34.53 15.49 21.68
C LEU A 12 -33.65 14.55 22.50
N PRO A 13 -33.60 13.24 22.20
CA PRO A 13 -32.63 12.34 22.83
C PRO A 13 -31.24 12.63 22.26
N SER A 14 -30.40 13.28 23.06
CA SER A 14 -28.98 13.43 22.83
C SER A 14 -28.27 12.11 23.12
N GLY A 15 -27.83 11.40 22.08
CA GLY A 15 -27.04 10.17 22.27
C GLY A 15 -26.92 9.30 21.03
N GLN A 16 -26.40 9.85 19.92
CA GLN A 16 -25.84 8.97 18.88
C GLN A 16 -24.41 8.59 19.31
N PRO A 17 -24.04 7.31 19.33
CA PRO A 17 -22.66 6.91 19.50
C PRO A 17 -21.87 7.42 18.29
N GLU A 18 -20.91 8.30 18.52
CA GLU A 18 -19.94 8.67 17.50
C GLU A 18 -19.27 7.37 17.04
N CYS A 19 -19.44 7.02 15.76
CA CYS A 19 -18.67 5.95 15.15
C CYS A 19 -17.19 6.29 15.34
N SER A 20 -16.53 5.60 16.25
CA SER A 20 -15.08 5.63 16.32
C SER A 20 -14.54 5.02 15.03
N CYS A 21 -14.27 5.88 14.06
CA CYS A 21 -13.41 5.55 12.94
C CYS A 21 -12.06 5.16 13.55
N SER A 22 -11.86 3.86 13.78
CA SER A 22 -10.59 3.30 14.21
C SER A 22 -9.51 3.80 13.24
N THR A 23 -8.73 4.78 13.70
CA THR A 23 -7.50 5.18 13.05
C THR A 23 -6.58 3.99 13.16
N PHE A 24 -6.35 3.30 12.04
CA PHE A 24 -5.38 2.23 11.98
C PHE A 24 -4.00 2.83 12.31
N GLU A 25 -3.48 2.56 13.52
CA GLU A 25 -2.15 3.01 13.95
C GLU A 25 -1.02 2.14 13.38
N GLY A 26 -1.29 1.32 12.36
CA GLY A 26 -0.28 0.42 11.81
C GLY A 26 0.50 1.08 10.68
N GLY A 27 1.76 0.69 10.50
CA GLY A 27 2.62 1.27 9.46
C GLY A 27 2.08 1.10 8.04
N SER A 28 1.50 -0.07 7.69
CA SER A 28 0.99 -0.29 6.32
C SER A 28 -0.12 -1.34 6.22
N ARG A 29 -0.97 -1.20 5.19
CA ARG A 29 -1.91 -2.21 4.71
C ARG A 29 -1.66 -2.49 3.24
N ILE A 30 -1.62 -3.78 2.89
CA ILE A 30 -1.28 -4.26 1.56
C ILE A 30 -2.40 -5.17 1.10
N THR A 31 -2.95 -4.90 -0.07
CA THR A 31 -3.86 -5.80 -0.79
C THR A 31 -3.26 -6.12 -2.14
N VAL A 32 -3.04 -7.41 -2.41
CA VAL A 32 -2.56 -7.92 -3.69
C VAL A 32 -3.62 -8.83 -4.28
N THR A 33 -3.98 -8.61 -5.54
CA THR A 33 -4.84 -9.50 -6.32
C THR A 33 -4.06 -10.02 -7.51
N LEU A 34 -3.95 -11.35 -7.61
CA LEU A 34 -3.38 -12.04 -8.76
C LEU A 34 -4.50 -12.70 -9.56
N THR A 35 -4.49 -12.50 -10.88
CA THR A 35 -5.37 -13.21 -11.81
C THR A 35 -4.52 -14.02 -12.79
N GLY A 36 -4.82 -15.32 -12.87
CA GLY A 36 -3.97 -16.29 -13.57
C GLY A 36 -2.83 -16.83 -12.70
N GLY A 37 -2.21 -17.91 -13.16
CA GLY A 37 -1.12 -18.58 -12.43
C GLY A 37 -1.58 -19.39 -11.21
N ALA A 38 -0.63 -20.03 -10.54
CA ALA A 38 -0.88 -20.97 -9.45
C ALA A 38 -1.13 -20.32 -8.07
N ASN A 39 -0.95 -19.01 -7.93
CA ASN A 39 -1.32 -18.24 -6.74
C ASN A 39 -2.40 -17.20 -7.04
N ALA A 40 -3.31 -17.48 -7.99
CA ALA A 40 -4.45 -16.60 -8.24
C ALA A 40 -5.30 -16.44 -6.98
N GLY A 41 -5.71 -15.21 -6.67
CA GLY A 41 -6.44 -14.88 -5.46
C GLY A 41 -6.21 -13.45 -4.99
N THR A 42 -6.89 -13.07 -3.91
CA THR A 42 -6.72 -11.77 -3.23
C THR A 42 -6.16 -12.00 -1.84
N TYR A 43 -5.10 -11.29 -1.50
CA TYR A 43 -4.34 -11.40 -0.26
C TYR A 43 -4.27 -10.03 0.39
N THR A 44 -4.68 -9.95 1.65
CA THR A 44 -4.61 -8.70 2.43
C THR A 44 -3.78 -8.92 3.69
N VAL A 45 -2.82 -8.02 3.92
CA VAL A 45 -2.01 -7.98 5.14
C VAL A 45 -2.05 -6.57 5.72
N SER A 46 -2.14 -6.49 7.04
CA SER A 46 -1.91 -5.26 7.80
C SER A 46 -0.75 -5.48 8.75
N THR A 47 0.16 -4.51 8.84
CA THR A 47 1.33 -4.59 9.73
C THR A 47 1.46 -3.32 10.56
N PRO A 48 1.81 -3.43 11.86
CA PRO A 48 2.11 -2.26 12.67
C PRO A 48 3.45 -1.61 12.30
N LYS A 49 4.34 -2.35 11.64
CA LYS A 49 5.68 -1.87 11.27
C LYS A 49 5.63 -0.98 10.03
N THR A 50 6.41 0.09 10.01
CA THR A 50 6.61 0.91 8.82
C THR A 50 7.34 0.10 7.74
N THR A 51 6.70 -0.07 6.58
CA THR A 51 7.29 -0.78 5.44
C THR A 51 7.56 0.11 4.24
N CYS A 52 7.01 1.33 4.24
CA CYS A 52 7.16 2.29 3.16
C CYS A 52 8.31 3.25 3.45
N SER A 53 8.97 3.73 2.38
CA SER A 53 10.07 4.69 2.50
C SER A 53 10.06 5.72 1.37
N LYS A 54 10.61 6.90 1.65
CA LYS A 54 10.98 7.91 0.64
C LYS A 54 12.50 8.03 0.61
N GLY A 55 13.05 8.22 -0.58
CA GLY A 55 14.47 8.54 -0.73
C GLY A 55 15.43 7.35 -0.60
N LEU A 56 14.95 6.18 -0.17
CA LEU A 56 15.80 5.04 0.19
C LEU A 56 16.57 4.47 -1.01
N THR A 57 15.94 4.49 -2.19
CA THR A 57 16.51 3.93 -3.43
C THR A 57 16.91 5.00 -4.45
N GLY A 58 16.91 6.25 -4.03
CA GLY A 58 17.21 7.43 -4.84
C GLY A 58 16.45 8.65 -4.29
N PRO A 59 16.94 9.89 -4.43
CA PRO A 59 16.34 11.06 -3.76
C PRO A 59 14.86 11.30 -4.06
N ALA A 60 14.41 11.00 -5.29
CA ALA A 60 13.02 11.15 -5.71
C ALA A 60 12.16 9.89 -5.47
N SER A 61 12.76 8.81 -4.96
CA SER A 61 12.11 7.51 -4.97
C SER A 61 11.11 7.33 -3.84
N PHE A 62 10.16 6.44 -4.09
CA PHE A 62 9.28 5.87 -3.07
C PHE A 62 9.38 4.35 -3.13
N GLY A 63 9.22 3.67 -2.00
CA GLY A 63 9.30 2.21 -1.99
C GLY A 63 8.53 1.56 -0.88
N ASN A 64 8.40 0.24 -1.00
CA ASN A 64 7.86 -0.64 0.03
C ASN A 64 8.76 -1.86 0.17
N GLN A 65 8.99 -2.29 1.41
CA GLN A 65 9.62 -3.56 1.71
C GLN A 65 8.87 -4.28 2.82
N TYR A 66 7.88 -5.07 2.43
CA TYR A 66 7.23 -6.05 3.30
C TYR A 66 7.83 -7.44 3.09
N SER A 67 8.14 -8.15 4.17
CA SER A 67 8.56 -9.55 4.13
C SER A 67 8.21 -10.24 5.44
N GLU A 68 7.66 -11.45 5.33
CA GLU A 68 7.29 -12.32 6.45
C GLU A 68 7.94 -13.69 6.28
N LYS A 69 8.41 -14.28 7.38
CA LYS A 69 9.00 -15.64 7.38
C LYS A 69 7.94 -16.68 7.75
N GLY A 70 8.24 -17.96 7.51
CA GLY A 70 7.38 -19.06 7.95
C GLY A 70 6.09 -19.25 7.13
N LYS A 71 5.97 -18.61 5.97
CA LYS A 71 4.83 -18.76 5.06
C LYS A 71 4.90 -20.05 4.26
N SER A 72 3.74 -20.72 4.12
CA SER A 72 3.56 -21.86 3.22
C SER A 72 3.50 -21.40 1.75
N ASP A 73 3.71 -22.31 0.81
CA ASP A 73 3.88 -21.99 -0.63
C ASP A 73 2.69 -21.25 -1.28
N ALA A 74 1.49 -21.35 -0.69
CA ALA A 74 0.29 -20.66 -1.14
C ALA A 74 0.07 -19.30 -0.46
N GLU A 75 0.82 -18.98 0.60
CA GLU A 75 0.66 -17.75 1.37
C GLU A 75 1.54 -16.61 0.86
N PHE A 76 0.94 -15.43 0.76
CA PHE A 76 1.65 -14.19 0.46
C PHE A 76 2.70 -13.90 1.54
N SER A 77 3.94 -13.70 1.11
CA SER A 77 5.09 -13.56 2.00
C SER A 77 5.88 -12.27 1.82
N SER A 78 5.82 -11.62 0.66
CA SER A 78 6.56 -10.38 0.44
C SER A 78 5.98 -9.51 -0.67
N LEU A 79 6.02 -8.21 -0.45
CA LEU A 79 5.90 -7.18 -1.49
C LEU A 79 7.17 -6.32 -1.43
N GLN A 80 7.87 -6.22 -2.55
CA GLN A 80 8.92 -5.24 -2.76
C GLN A 80 8.47 -4.29 -3.85
N LEU A 81 8.54 -2.99 -3.59
CA LEU A 81 8.18 -1.93 -4.52
C LEU A 81 9.30 -0.89 -4.58
N ILE A 82 9.65 -0.46 -5.79
CA ILE A 82 10.46 0.72 -6.06
C ILE A 82 9.72 1.56 -7.10
N VAL A 83 9.50 2.83 -6.79
CA VAL A 83 9.00 3.85 -7.71
C VAL A 83 10.14 4.84 -7.91
N ASP A 84 10.58 5.02 -9.15
CA ASP A 84 11.79 5.81 -9.43
C ASP A 84 11.60 7.29 -9.07
N ASP A 85 10.42 7.81 -9.37
CA ASP A 85 10.01 9.19 -9.12
C ASP A 85 8.59 9.22 -8.54
N ALA A 86 8.50 9.58 -7.26
CA ALA A 86 7.24 9.66 -6.53
C ALA A 86 6.32 10.77 -7.04
N SER A 87 6.87 11.88 -7.56
CA SER A 87 6.09 13.00 -8.08
C SER A 87 5.46 12.64 -9.42
N ALA A 88 6.24 12.04 -10.33
CA ALA A 88 5.75 11.55 -11.61
C ALA A 88 4.65 10.49 -11.46
N ALA A 89 4.74 9.66 -10.42
CA ALA A 89 3.71 8.67 -10.08
C ALA A 89 2.35 9.29 -9.68
N GLY A 90 2.28 10.59 -9.35
CA GLY A 90 1.03 11.26 -9.00
C GLY A 90 -0.06 11.18 -10.06
N THR A 91 0.35 11.16 -11.33
CA THR A 91 -0.54 11.06 -12.51
C THR A 91 -0.49 9.69 -13.18
N GLY A 92 0.25 8.73 -12.62
CA GLY A 92 0.53 7.44 -13.23
C GLY A 92 1.92 7.37 -13.88
N THR A 93 2.61 6.25 -13.70
CA THR A 93 3.94 5.98 -14.28
C THR A 93 4.13 4.50 -14.62
N ASP A 94 4.99 4.21 -15.60
CA ASP A 94 5.52 2.87 -15.90
C ASP A 94 6.92 2.64 -15.30
N LYS A 95 7.52 3.67 -14.68
CA LYS A 95 8.87 3.64 -14.09
C LYS A 95 8.85 3.13 -12.66
N PHE A 96 8.53 1.85 -12.53
CA PHE A 96 8.51 1.16 -11.24
C PHE A 96 8.99 -0.29 -11.36
N TYR A 97 9.35 -0.85 -10.22
CA TYR A 97 9.61 -2.26 -10.01
C TYR A 97 8.68 -2.77 -8.92
N VAL A 98 8.00 -3.89 -9.18
CA VAL A 98 7.26 -4.63 -8.15
C VAL A 98 7.63 -6.10 -8.21
N LYS A 99 7.80 -6.71 -7.03
CA LYS A 99 7.90 -8.15 -6.85
C LYS A 99 6.95 -8.59 -5.75
N VAL A 100 6.08 -9.53 -6.10
CA VAL A 100 5.18 -10.23 -5.17
C VAL A 100 5.71 -11.64 -5.00
N ALA A 101 5.94 -12.08 -3.77
CA ALA A 101 6.40 -13.44 -3.47
C ALA A 101 5.44 -14.22 -2.57
N PHE A 102 5.43 -15.54 -2.77
CA PHE A 102 4.64 -16.51 -2.01
C PHE A 102 5.53 -17.59 -1.43
N GLY A 103 5.22 -18.05 -0.22
CA GLY A 103 5.97 -19.11 0.45
C GLY A 103 7.31 -18.67 1.05
N LYS A 104 8.20 -19.64 1.20
CA LYS A 104 9.50 -19.44 1.87
C LYS A 104 10.32 -18.35 1.18
N VAL A 105 10.85 -17.44 2.00
CA VAL A 105 11.74 -16.35 1.55
C VAL A 105 12.90 -16.96 0.74
N LEU A 106 13.23 -16.35 -0.41
CA LEU A 106 14.22 -16.74 -1.42
C LEU A 106 13.81 -17.83 -2.42
N VAL A 107 13.16 -18.91 -2.00
CA VAL A 107 12.84 -20.08 -2.86
C VAL A 107 11.39 -20.14 -3.35
N GLY A 108 10.52 -19.32 -2.76
CA GLY A 108 9.12 -19.22 -3.13
C GLY A 108 8.87 -18.66 -4.53
N ARG A 109 7.64 -18.84 -5.03
CA ARG A 109 7.22 -18.31 -6.34
C ARG A 109 7.15 -16.79 -6.30
N LYS A 110 7.57 -16.16 -7.39
CA LYS A 110 7.66 -14.70 -7.53
C LYS A 110 6.93 -14.26 -8.79
N TYR A 111 6.30 -13.10 -8.71
CA TYR A 111 5.65 -12.41 -9.82
C TYR A 111 6.24 -11.01 -9.90
N GLU A 112 6.81 -10.66 -11.05
CA GLU A 112 7.61 -9.45 -11.21
C GLU A 112 7.14 -8.62 -12.40
N ILE A 113 7.10 -7.31 -12.19
CA ILE A 113 6.97 -6.29 -13.25
C ILE A 113 8.07 -5.27 -12.99
N ASN A 114 8.85 -4.97 -14.02
CA ASN A 114 9.96 -4.05 -13.97
C ASN A 114 9.99 -3.15 -15.22
N GLY A 115 9.54 -1.90 -15.05
CA GLY A 115 9.80 -0.80 -15.98
C GLY A 115 10.79 0.24 -15.41
N SER A 116 11.31 0.00 -14.20
CA SER A 116 12.23 0.87 -13.48
C SER A 116 13.57 0.99 -14.21
N SER A 117 14.20 2.15 -14.05
CA SER A 117 15.60 2.40 -14.44
C SER A 117 16.55 2.29 -13.25
N ASN A 118 16.05 1.95 -12.06
CA ASN A 118 16.84 1.76 -10.86
C ASN A 118 17.73 0.51 -10.99
N PRO A 119 19.05 0.61 -10.72
CA PRO A 119 19.95 -0.53 -10.86
C PRO A 119 19.62 -1.71 -9.93
N MET A 120 18.87 -1.48 -8.84
CA MET A 120 18.43 -2.54 -7.94
C MET A 120 17.26 -3.37 -8.46
N ALA A 121 16.58 -2.92 -9.54
CA ALA A 121 15.38 -3.58 -10.08
C ALA A 121 15.71 -4.75 -11.03
N GLY A 122 16.95 -4.88 -11.50
CA GLY A 122 17.33 -5.91 -12.48
C GLY A 122 16.81 -5.64 -13.89
N ALA A 123 16.63 -6.70 -14.68
CA ALA A 123 16.20 -6.60 -16.08
C ALA A 123 14.71 -6.25 -16.21
N LYS A 124 14.36 -5.49 -17.26
CA LYS A 124 12.96 -5.13 -17.54
C LYS A 124 12.12 -6.36 -17.84
N THR A 125 10.90 -6.41 -17.30
CA THR A 125 9.97 -7.53 -17.45
C THR A 125 8.53 -7.08 -17.22
N GLY A 126 7.56 -7.72 -17.88
CA GLY A 126 6.15 -7.35 -17.76
C GLY A 126 5.86 -5.91 -18.19
N LYS A 127 4.65 -5.44 -17.86
CA LYS A 127 4.17 -4.08 -18.14
C LYS A 127 3.09 -3.68 -17.15
N GLY A 128 2.95 -2.39 -16.87
CA GLY A 128 1.88 -1.90 -16.01
C GLY A 128 1.94 -0.40 -15.77
N THR A 129 1.03 0.06 -14.92
CA THR A 129 0.95 1.45 -14.48
C THR A 129 0.79 1.49 -12.97
N LEU A 130 1.53 2.38 -12.33
CA LEU A 130 1.44 2.66 -10.91
C LEU A 130 1.08 4.12 -10.71
N SER A 131 0.18 4.39 -9.76
CA SER A 131 -0.08 5.73 -9.24
C SER A 131 0.24 5.81 -7.75
N LEU A 132 0.71 6.97 -7.30
CA LEU A 132 0.97 7.28 -5.90
C LEU A 132 0.22 8.56 -5.53
N LYS A 133 -0.68 8.46 -4.55
CA LYS A 133 -1.46 9.60 -4.04
C LYS A 133 -1.18 9.81 -2.56
N GLU A 134 -1.31 11.05 -2.11
CA GLU A 134 -1.21 11.42 -0.70
C GLU A 134 -2.46 12.19 -0.30
N GLY A 135 -3.04 11.83 0.84
CA GLY A 135 -4.24 12.45 1.36
C GLY A 135 -4.78 11.72 2.58
N GLY A 136 -5.48 12.44 3.46
CA GLY A 136 -6.07 11.85 4.67
C GLY A 136 -5.04 11.21 5.61
N GLY A 137 -3.83 11.76 5.70
CA GLY A 137 -2.77 11.26 6.58
C GLY A 137 -2.10 9.96 6.12
N LYS A 138 -2.26 9.56 4.85
CA LYS A 138 -1.63 8.36 4.29
C LYS A 138 -1.16 8.56 2.86
N LYS A 139 -0.29 7.67 2.42
CA LYS A 139 0.09 7.48 1.01
C LYS A 139 -0.56 6.22 0.48
N THR A 140 -1.15 6.31 -0.70
CA THR A 140 -1.80 5.19 -1.37
C THR A 140 -1.14 4.96 -2.71
N VAL A 141 -0.54 3.78 -2.86
CA VAL A 141 -0.09 3.25 -4.13
C VAL A 141 -1.19 2.38 -4.72
N THR A 142 -1.52 2.60 -5.99
CA THR A 142 -2.35 1.70 -6.79
C THR A 142 -1.59 1.28 -8.03
N LEU A 143 -1.42 -0.02 -8.22
CA LEU A 143 -0.73 -0.62 -9.35
C LEU A 143 -1.66 -1.59 -10.08
N GLU A 144 -1.64 -1.53 -11.40
CA GLU A 144 -2.24 -2.54 -12.27
C GLU A 144 -1.23 -2.91 -13.37
N GLY A 145 -1.03 -4.20 -13.61
CA GLY A 145 -0.11 -4.66 -14.64
C GLY A 145 -0.16 -6.16 -14.87
N GLU A 146 0.77 -6.63 -15.69
CA GLU A 146 0.88 -8.01 -16.15
C GLU A 146 2.35 -8.43 -16.20
N THR A 147 2.67 -9.60 -15.67
CA THR A 147 4.02 -10.20 -15.76
C THR A 147 4.32 -10.64 -17.19
N ALA A 148 5.59 -10.96 -17.48
CA ALA A 148 5.96 -11.54 -18.78
C ALA A 148 5.23 -12.87 -19.09
N ASP A 149 4.87 -13.62 -18.04
CA ASP A 149 4.15 -14.91 -18.15
C ASP A 149 2.61 -14.74 -18.19
N GLY A 150 2.10 -13.51 -18.31
CA GLY A 150 0.67 -13.24 -18.47
C GLY A 150 -0.14 -13.22 -17.17
N VAL A 151 0.51 -13.24 -15.99
CA VAL A 151 -0.19 -13.14 -14.69
C VAL A 151 -0.49 -11.67 -14.42
N LYS A 152 -1.76 -11.34 -14.22
CA LYS A 152 -2.17 -9.97 -13.92
C LYS A 152 -2.01 -9.69 -12.42
N ILE A 153 -1.43 -8.54 -12.11
CA ILE A 153 -1.20 -8.06 -10.75
C ILE A 153 -1.98 -6.77 -10.55
N ARG A 154 -2.77 -6.70 -9.48
CA ARG A 154 -3.31 -5.46 -8.91
C ARG A 154 -2.82 -5.32 -7.49
N VAL A 155 -2.24 -4.17 -7.14
CA VAL A 155 -1.80 -3.87 -5.76
C VAL A 155 -2.43 -2.58 -5.29
N THR A 156 -2.98 -2.60 -4.08
CA THR A 156 -3.28 -1.41 -3.30
C THR A 156 -2.41 -1.44 -2.05
N LEU A 157 -1.54 -0.46 -1.89
CA LEU A 157 -0.70 -0.30 -0.71
C LEU A 157 -1.04 1.02 -0.04
N GLU A 158 -1.46 0.95 1.21
CA GLU A 158 -1.71 2.09 2.08
C GLU A 158 -0.59 2.18 3.11
N CYS A 159 0.15 3.28 3.08
CA CYS A 159 1.20 3.60 4.03
C CYS A 159 0.71 4.69 4.96
N PHE A 160 0.53 4.36 6.23
CA PHE A 160 0.13 5.31 7.27
C PHE A 160 1.36 5.91 7.97
N LYS A 161 2.52 5.27 7.79
CA LYS A 161 3.83 5.76 8.18
C LYS A 161 4.83 5.56 7.05
N THR A 162 5.82 6.43 6.97
CA THR A 162 6.88 6.35 5.97
C THR A 162 8.25 6.60 6.59
N LEU A 163 9.24 5.77 6.26
CA LEU A 163 10.64 6.04 6.61
C LEU A 163 11.21 7.11 5.68
N VAL A 164 11.81 8.16 6.25
CA VAL A 164 12.42 9.25 5.50
C VAL A 164 13.82 9.52 6.04
N ASN A 165 14.79 9.70 5.14
CA ASN A 165 16.14 10.10 5.50
C ASN A 165 16.17 11.59 5.84
N ARG A 166 16.47 11.92 7.10
CA ARG A 166 16.73 13.27 7.57
C ARG A 166 18.17 13.31 8.10
N ASN A 167 19.04 14.03 7.38
CA ASN A 167 20.45 14.23 7.77
C ASN A 167 21.19 12.91 8.06
N GLY A 168 20.97 11.87 7.25
CA GLY A 168 21.62 10.56 7.41
C GLY A 168 20.93 9.61 8.38
N THR A 169 19.84 10.03 9.04
CA THR A 169 19.06 9.18 9.95
C THR A 169 17.67 8.93 9.38
N TYR A 170 17.20 7.68 9.43
CA TYR A 170 15.83 7.34 9.03
C TYR A 170 14.87 7.55 10.19
N VAL A 171 13.83 8.34 9.96
CA VAL A 171 12.75 8.61 10.93
C VAL A 171 11.40 8.25 10.31
N GLU A 172 10.41 7.93 11.16
CA GLU A 172 9.02 7.75 10.73
C GLU A 172 8.34 9.12 10.57
N GLU A 173 7.65 9.30 9.44
CA GLU A 173 6.71 10.40 9.17
C GLU A 173 5.30 9.87 8.95
#